data_AF-A0A2V7RTC8-F1
#
_entry.id   AF-A0A2V7RTC8-F1
#
_cell.length_a   1.000
_cell.length_b   1.000
_cell.length_c   1.000
_cell.angle_alpha   90.00
_cell.angle_beta   90.00
_cell.angle_gamma   90.00
#
_symmetry.space_group_name_H-M   'P 1'
#
loop_
_entity.id
_entity.type
_entity.pdbx_description
1 polymer ?
#
loop_
_entity_poly.entity_id
_entity_poly.type
_entity_poly.pdbx_seq_one_letter_code
_entity_poly.pdbx_strand_id
1 'polypeptide(L)' 'RRAGAELKAFYLTMGQYDGVVILEAPDDVTAARLALSIGAQGNLRTETLRAYSEAEYRKIMASLP' A
#
# COMPACT_ATOMS: atom_id res chain seq x y z
N ARG A 1 10.36 -3.54 -10.82
CA ARG A 1 8.92 -3.29 -11.06
C ARG A 1 8.22 -4.61 -11.29
N ARG A 2 7.18 -4.93 -10.53
CA ARG A 2 6.36 -6.14 -10.73
C ARG A 2 4.92 -5.66 -10.90
N ALA A 3 4.24 -6.14 -11.94
CA ALA A 3 2.85 -5.75 -12.23
C ALA A 3 2.57 -4.23 -12.28
N GLY A 4 3.55 -3.40 -12.70
CA GLY A 4 3.38 -1.94 -12.81
C GLY A 4 3.66 -1.14 -11.52
N ALA A 5 3.87 -1.81 -10.39
CA ALA A 5 4.22 -1.16 -9.12
C ALA A 5 5.73 -1.32 -8.79
N GLU A 6 6.23 -0.35 -8.02
CA GLU A 6 7.59 -0.27 -7.51
C GLU A 6 7.61 -0.50 -6.00
N LEU A 7 8.46 -1.42 -5.54
CA LEU A 7 8.73 -1.62 -4.12
C LEU A 7 9.69 -0.52 -3.65
N LYS A 8 9.26 0.33 -2.73
CA LYS A 8 10.09 1.40 -2.16
C LYS A 8 10.87 0.94 -0.94
N ALA A 9 10.22 0.16 -0.08
CA ALA A 9 10.84 -0.35 1.13
C ALA A 9 10.14 -1.62 1.64
N PHE A 10 10.91 -2.44 2.33
CA PHE A 10 10.43 -3.56 3.12
C PHE A 10 11.07 -3.46 4.51
N TYR A 11 10.26 -3.62 5.55
CA TYR A 11 10.71 -3.66 6.93
C TYR A 11 10.14 -4.91 7.59
N LEU A 12 11.00 -5.67 8.27
CA LEU A 12 10.56 -6.70 9.20
C LEU A 12 10.10 -6.01 10.49
N THR A 13 8.93 -6.39 11.01
CA THR A 13 8.39 -5.86 12.26
C THR A 13 8.17 -6.98 13.27
N MET A 14 8.35 -6.66 14.55
CA MET A 14 8.13 -7.60 15.66
C MET A 14 6.89 -7.16 16.45
N GLY A 15 5.71 -7.35 15.87
CA GLY A 15 4.43 -6.93 16.45
C GLY A 15 3.26 -7.73 15.89
N GLN A 16 2.10 -7.09 15.75
CA GLN A 16 0.89 -7.72 15.19
C GLN A 16 1.11 -8.24 13.76
N TYR A 17 1.93 -7.54 12.97
CA TYR A 17 2.31 -7.92 11.61
C TYR A 17 3.80 -8.24 11.56
N ASP A 18 4.19 -9.16 10.68
CA ASP A 18 5.56 -9.62 10.48
C ASP A 18 6.37 -8.71 9.54
N GLY A 19 5.70 -7.91 8.72
CA GLY A 19 6.36 -6.93 7.87
C GLY A 19 5.48 -5.77 7.42
N VAL A 20 6.17 -4.71 6.99
CA VAL A 20 5.60 -3.52 6.38
C VAL A 20 6.23 -3.32 5.01
N VAL A 21 5.39 -3.12 4.00
CA VAL A 21 5.79 -2.90 2.61
C VAL A 21 5.32 -1.53 2.17
N ILE A 22 6.24 -0.71 1.66
CA ILE A 22 5.89 0.54 0.98
C ILE A 22 6.01 0.29 -0.52
N LEU A 23 4.90 0.47 -1.23
CA LEU A 23 4.81 0.31 -2.67
C LEU A 23 4.26 1.58 -3.32
N GLU A 24 4.77 1.89 -4.49
CA GLU A 24 4.32 2.99 -5.33
C GLU A 24 3.71 2.40 -6.60
N ALA A 25 2.47 2.75 -6.89
CA ALA A 25 1.74 2.29 -8.07
C ALA A 25 1.22 3.52 -8.84
N PRO A 26 1.07 3.43 -10.18
CA PRO A 26 0.57 4.54 -10.99
C PRO A 26 -0.89 4.90 -10.68
N ASP A 27 -1.67 3.94 -10.18
CA ASP A 27 -3.08 4.10 -9.83
C ASP A 27 -3.52 3.04 -8.79
N ASP A 28 -4.68 3.29 -8.17
CA ASP A 28 -5.25 2.42 -7.14
C ASP A 28 -5.61 1.02 -7.67
N VAL A 29 -5.99 0.91 -8.96
CA VAL A 29 -6.35 -0.37 -9.58
C VAL A 29 -5.12 -1.28 -9.66
N THR A 30 -3.97 -0.71 -10.03
CA THR A 30 -2.69 -1.41 -10.09
C THR A 30 -2.23 -1.85 -8.70
N ALA A 31 -2.37 -0.99 -7.68
CA ALA A 31 -2.08 -1.34 -6.29
C ALA A 31 -2.98 -2.49 -5.79
N ALA A 32 -4.30 -2.39 -6.02
CA ALA A 32 -5.27 -3.41 -5.62
C ALA A 32 -5.00 -4.76 -6.31
N ARG A 33 -4.71 -4.75 -7.62
CA ARG A 33 -4.36 -5.97 -8.36
C ARG A 33 -3.13 -6.64 -7.76
N LEU A 34 -2.10 -5.89 -7.38
CA LEU A 34 -0.92 -6.45 -6.73
C LEU A 34 -1.26 -7.05 -5.37
N ALA A 35 -1.99 -6.33 -4.51
CA ALA A 35 -2.39 -6.82 -3.19
C ALA A 35 -3.22 -8.11 -3.29
N LEU A 36 -4.22 -8.15 -4.18
CA LEU A 36 -5.03 -9.34 -4.43
C LEU A 36 -4.21 -10.50 -5.00
N SER A 37 -3.25 -10.23 -5.88
CA SER A 37 -2.35 -11.28 -6.42
C SER A 37 -1.43 -11.88 -5.36
N ILE A 38 -1.04 -11.09 -4.35
CA ILE A 38 -0.28 -11.57 -3.19
C ILE A 38 -1.18 -12.43 -2.30
N GLY A 39 -2.37 -11.94 -1.94
CA GLY A 39 -3.32 -12.69 -1.12
C GLY A 39 -3.77 -14.00 -1.76
N ALA A 40 -3.94 -14.04 -3.08
CA ALA A 40 -4.34 -15.24 -3.83
C ALA A 40 -3.32 -16.39 -3.74
N GLN A 41 -2.05 -16.11 -3.38
CA GLN A 41 -1.04 -17.15 -3.19
C GLN A 41 -1.21 -17.88 -1.85
N GLY A 42 -2.05 -17.39 -0.94
CA GLY A 42 -2.39 -18.05 0.34
C GLY A 42 -1.33 -17.97 1.42
N ASN A 43 -0.10 -17.58 1.08
CA ASN A 43 1.03 -17.55 2.01
C ASN A 43 1.09 -16.28 2.87
N LEU A 44 0.33 -15.24 2.50
CA LEU A 44 0.34 -13.94 3.17
C LEU A 44 -1.08 -13.42 3.36
N ARG A 45 -1.37 -12.89 4.55
CA ARG A 45 -2.56 -12.10 4.82
C ARG A 45 -2.14 -10.64 4.92
N THR A 46 -2.59 -9.83 3.96
CA THR A 46 -2.18 -8.42 3.85
C THR A 46 -3.28 -7.48 4.30
N GLU A 47 -2.89 -6.39 4.96
CA GLU A 47 -3.73 -5.20 5.14
C GLU A 47 -3.16 -4.09 4.27
N THR A 48 -3.95 -3.61 3.30
CA THR A 48 -3.48 -2.59 2.33
C THR A 48 -4.03 -1.24 2.71
N LEU A 49 -3.14 -0.26 2.90
CA LEU A 49 -3.48 1.10 3.25
C LEU A 49 -3.10 2.04 2.10
N ARG A 50 -4.03 2.91 1.70
CA ARG A 50 -3.70 4.01 0.78
C ARG A 50 -2.96 5.09 1.56
N ALA A 51 -1.72 5.38 1.16
CA ALA A 51 -0.96 6.50 1.70
C ALA A 51 -1.27 7.76 0.89
N TYR A 52 -1.92 8.73 1.53
CA TYR A 52 -2.08 10.06 0.95
C TYR A 52 -0.79 10.86 1.14
N SER A 53 -0.35 11.55 0.08
CA SER A 53 0.69 12.56 0.19
C SER A 53 0.25 13.69 1.12
N GLU A 54 1.22 14.43 1.66
CA GLU A 54 0.93 15.60 2.50
C GLU A 54 0.03 16.61 1.78
N ALA A 55 0.22 16.80 0.47
CA ALA A 55 -0.60 17.69 -0.35
C ALA A 55 -2.06 17.22 -0.46
N GLU A 56 -2.29 15.91 -0.66
CA GLU A 56 -3.65 15.34 -0.68
C GLU A 56 -4.31 15.44 0.70
N TYR A 57 -3.59 15.09 1.76
CA TYR A 57 -4.05 15.23 3.14
C TYR A 57 -4.48 16.68 3.44
N ARG A 58 -3.67 17.68 3.07
CA ARG A 58 -4.00 19.10 3.27
C ARG A 58 -5.26 19.52 2.51
N LYS A 59 -5.49 19.00 1.30
CA LYS A 59 -6.73 19.24 0.55
C LYS A 59 -7.93 18.62 1.25
N ILE A 60 -7.80 17.40 1.76
CA ILE A 60 -8.87 16.72 2.52
C ILE A 60 -9.22 17.56 3.77
N MET A 61 -8.20 17.99 4.53
CA MET A 61 -8.38 18.84 5.71
C MET A 61 -9.10 20.15 5.39
N ALA A 62 -8.77 20.80 4.28
CA ALA A 62 -9.41 22.04 3.86
C ALA A 62 -10.89 21.86 3.42
N SER A 63 -11.33 20.63 3.14
CA SER A 63 -12.72 20.33 2.77
C SER A 63 -13.63 19.98 3.94
N LEU A 64 -13.11 19.92 5.18
CA LEU A 64 -13.91 19.63 6.36
C LEU A 64 -14.75 20.86 6.77
N PRO A 65 -15.98 20.66 7.28
CA PRO A 65 -16.86 21.75 7.73
C PRO A 65 -16.36 22.42 9.02
#